data_AF-A0A953UN35-F1
#
_entry.id   AF-A0A953UN35-F1
#
_cell.length_a   1.000
_cell.length_b   1.000
_cell.length_c   1.000
_cell.angle_alpha   90.00
_cell.angle_beta   90.00
_cell.angle_gamma   90.00
#
_symmetry.space_group_name_H-M   'P 1'
#
loop_
_entity.id
_entity.type
_entity.pdbx_description
1 polymer ?
#
loop_
_entity_poly.entity_id
_entity_poly.type
_entity_poly.pdbx_seq_one_letter_code
_entity_poly.pdbx_strand_id
1 'polypeptide(L)'
;MRKLLIPFSLALLILQAQPANQFVLSIDSIMRGPALVGYEPSQVRWSGDSQRLYFQWKQATDKQDAPFDTYVVNRDGSGLRKLSDDEVKLAPPALGDTTKDKRLITYTRDGDLFIYDNTTGKTQQITKTTDAEVNPRFLPDGKRISFTRAGNLYV
;
A
#
# COMPACT_ATOMS: atom_id res chain seq x y z
N MET A 1 -28.23 -40.81 -54.09
CA MET A 1 -26.79 -40.68 -53.76
C MET A 1 -26.23 -39.43 -54.42
N ARG A 2 -25.83 -38.42 -53.64
CA ARG A 2 -24.91 -37.36 -54.09
C ARG A 2 -24.26 -36.75 -52.84
N LYS A 3 -23.00 -37.11 -52.61
CA LYS A 3 -22.14 -36.56 -51.55
C LYS A 3 -21.55 -35.26 -52.09
N LEU A 4 -21.63 -34.17 -51.32
CA LEU A 4 -20.91 -32.93 -51.61
C LEU A 4 -19.78 -32.80 -50.58
N LEU A 5 -18.54 -32.93 -51.05
CA LEU A 5 -17.31 -32.71 -50.30
C LEU A 5 -16.96 -31.21 -50.35
N ILE A 6 -16.75 -30.58 -49.21
CA ILE A 6 -16.24 -29.21 -49.09
C ILE A 6 -14.72 -29.31 -48.84
N PRO A 7 -13.86 -28.59 -49.58
CA PRO A 7 -12.41 -28.66 -49.37
C PRO A 7 -12.01 -27.84 -48.14
N PHE A 8 -11.26 -28.47 -47.25
CA PHE A 8 -10.66 -27.88 -46.07
C PHE A 8 -9.40 -27.09 -46.52
N SER A 9 -9.45 -25.76 -46.49
CA SER A 9 -8.29 -24.91 -46.76
C SER A 9 -7.53 -24.69 -45.45
N LEU A 10 -6.34 -25.29 -45.35
CA LEU A 10 -5.43 -25.15 -44.22
C LEU A 10 -4.63 -23.84 -44.40
N ALA A 11 -4.99 -22.80 -43.64
CA ALA A 11 -4.19 -21.57 -43.56
C ALA A 11 -3.01 -21.78 -42.60
N LEU A 12 -1.79 -21.77 -43.15
CA LEU A 12 -0.56 -21.84 -42.36
C LEU A 12 -0.24 -20.45 -41.79
N LEU A 13 -0.52 -20.24 -40.50
CA LEU A 13 -0.12 -19.03 -39.79
C LEU A 13 1.37 -19.12 -39.43
N ILE A 14 2.22 -18.39 -40.16
CA ILE A 14 3.63 -18.22 -39.79
C ILE A 14 3.69 -17.12 -38.72
N LEU A 15 3.84 -17.52 -37.46
CA LEU A 15 4.19 -16.60 -36.38
C LEU A 15 5.65 -16.16 -36.58
N GLN A 16 5.88 -14.98 -37.15
CA GLN A 16 7.21 -14.38 -37.10
C GLN A 16 7.48 -13.95 -35.65
N ALA A 17 8.40 -14.65 -34.99
CA ALA A 17 8.95 -14.19 -33.72
C ALA A 17 9.66 -12.85 -33.97
N GLN A 18 9.14 -11.76 -33.40
CA GLN A 18 9.89 -10.51 -33.41
C GLN A 18 11.19 -10.72 -32.61
N PRO A 19 12.35 -10.28 -33.12
CA PRO A 19 13.58 -10.32 -32.34
C PRO A 19 13.34 -9.53 -31.06
N ALA A 20 13.63 -10.13 -29.90
CA ALA A 20 13.56 -9.44 -28.64
C ALA A 20 14.49 -8.22 -28.72
N ASN A 21 13.95 -7.01 -28.47
CA ASN A 21 14.77 -5.80 -28.37
C ASN A 21 15.87 -6.06 -27.34
N GLN A 22 17.12 -6.11 -27.80
CA GLN A 22 18.26 -6.32 -26.90
C GLN A 22 18.39 -5.10 -25.99
N PHE A 23 18.38 -5.33 -24.68
CA PHE A 23 18.67 -4.30 -23.71
C PHE A 23 20.12 -3.83 -23.88
N VAL A 24 20.33 -2.59 -24.31
CA VAL A 24 21.67 -1.99 -24.41
C VAL A 24 22.08 -1.49 -23.03
N LEU A 25 23.16 -2.02 -22.49
CA LEU A 25 23.75 -1.54 -21.23
C LEU A 25 24.51 -0.23 -21.48
N SER A 26 23.81 0.90 -21.38
CA SER A 26 24.35 2.26 -21.49
C SER A 26 24.11 3.06 -20.20
N ILE A 27 24.77 4.22 -20.08
CA ILE A 27 24.54 5.16 -18.98
C ILE A 27 23.06 5.56 -18.92
N ASP A 28 22.47 5.94 -20.06
CA ASP A 28 21.04 6.28 -20.12
C ASP A 28 20.17 5.11 -19.65
N SER A 29 20.51 3.88 -20.05
CA SER A 29 19.76 2.69 -19.64
C SER A 29 19.79 2.44 -18.13
N ILE A 30 20.93 2.66 -17.47
CA ILE A 30 21.08 2.47 -16.01
C ILE A 30 20.53 3.66 -15.20
N MET A 31 20.51 4.86 -15.78
CA MET A 31 20.05 6.10 -15.12
C MET A 31 18.54 6.32 -15.24
N ARG A 32 17.79 5.38 -15.80
CA ARG A 32 16.30 5.43 -15.91
C ARG A 32 15.57 5.36 -14.56
N GLY A 33 16.28 5.09 -13.46
CA GLY A 33 15.71 5.07 -12.13
C GLY A 33 14.54 4.07 -12.00
N PRO A 34 13.38 4.48 -11.47
CA PRO A 34 12.22 3.60 -11.35
C PRO A 34 11.69 3.03 -12.67
N ALA A 35 11.98 3.66 -13.82
CA ALA A 35 11.61 3.10 -15.13
C ALA A 35 12.46 1.86 -15.49
N LEU A 36 13.56 1.60 -14.78
CA LEU A 36 14.38 0.40 -14.92
C LEU A 36 14.00 -0.70 -13.93
N VAL A 37 13.82 -0.36 -12.65
CA VAL A 37 13.67 -1.33 -11.55
C VAL A 37 12.30 -1.31 -10.88
N GLY A 38 11.42 -0.40 -11.28
CA GLY A 38 10.14 -0.14 -10.63
C GLY A 38 10.28 0.73 -9.38
N TYR A 39 9.14 0.94 -8.71
CA TYR A 39 9.12 1.56 -7.39
C TYR A 39 9.05 0.45 -6.34
N GLU A 40 9.78 0.62 -5.24
CA GLU A 40 9.74 -0.30 -4.11
C GLU A 40 8.51 -0.05 -3.22
N PRO A 41 7.87 -1.11 -2.70
CA PRO A 41 6.90 -0.97 -1.63
C PRO A 41 7.49 -0.26 -0.40
N SER A 42 6.75 0.67 0.18
CA SER A 42 7.12 1.39 1.40
C SER A 42 6.02 1.29 2.46
N GLN A 43 6.25 1.79 3.68
CA GLN A 43 5.25 1.80 4.76
C GLN A 43 4.60 0.43 5.01
N VAL A 44 5.43 -0.62 4.96
CA VAL A 44 5.01 -2.02 5.10
C VAL A 44 4.47 -2.27 6.50
N ARG A 45 3.26 -2.84 6.60
CA ARG A 45 2.57 -3.11 7.86
C ARG A 45 1.69 -4.34 7.77
N TRP A 46 1.67 -5.13 8.84
CA TRP A 46 0.85 -6.33 8.94
C TRP A 46 -0.51 -6.02 9.57
N SER A 47 -1.55 -6.76 9.19
CA SER A 47 -2.72 -6.92 10.05
C SER A 47 -2.33 -7.63 11.34
N GLY A 48 -3.03 -7.37 12.45
CA GLY A 48 -2.69 -8.01 13.73
C GLY A 48 -2.94 -9.51 13.77
N ASP A 49 -3.80 -10.04 12.90
CA ASP A 49 -3.98 -11.49 12.69
C ASP A 49 -2.87 -12.13 11.82
N SER A 50 -1.91 -11.32 11.35
CA SER A 50 -0.82 -11.72 10.45
C SER A 50 -1.28 -12.35 9.13
N GLN A 51 -2.52 -12.15 8.70
CA GLN A 51 -3.03 -12.73 7.46
C GLN A 51 -2.81 -11.83 6.24
N ARG A 52 -2.59 -10.53 6.44
CA ARG A 52 -2.46 -9.55 5.36
C ARG A 52 -1.31 -8.60 5.58
N LEU A 53 -0.68 -8.21 4.48
CA LEU A 53 0.35 -7.18 4.42
C LEU A 53 -0.19 -5.98 3.65
N TYR A 54 -0.02 -4.79 4.21
CA TYR A 54 -0.34 -3.52 3.58
C TYR A 54 0.95 -2.76 3.31
N PHE A 55 0.98 -2.00 2.23
CA PHE A 55 2.13 -1.19 1.86
C PHE A 55 1.72 -0.08 0.90
N GLN A 56 2.53 0.97 0.83
CA GLN A 56 2.39 2.04 -0.15
C GLN A 56 3.20 1.70 -1.39
N TRP A 57 2.58 1.78 -2.57
CA TRP A 57 3.22 1.42 -3.83
C TRP A 57 2.62 2.16 -5.01
N LYS A 58 3.39 2.22 -6.11
CA LYS A 58 2.94 2.63 -7.43
C LYS A 58 3.65 1.80 -8.49
N GLN A 59 3.00 1.58 -9.61
CA GLN A 59 3.51 0.72 -10.67
C GLN A 59 4.60 1.44 -11.47
N ALA A 60 5.50 0.68 -12.08
CA ALA A 60 6.58 1.24 -12.91
C ALA A 60 6.06 2.07 -14.10
N THR A 61 4.85 1.76 -14.57
CA THR A 61 4.16 2.46 -15.66
C THR A 61 3.45 3.74 -15.22
N ASP A 62 3.31 3.96 -13.90
CA ASP A 62 2.68 5.17 -13.39
C ASP A 62 3.59 6.39 -13.60
N LYS A 63 2.97 7.57 -13.70
CA LYS A 63 3.73 8.81 -13.84
C LYS A 63 4.69 8.99 -12.66
N GLN A 64 5.86 9.59 -12.93
CA GLN A 64 6.89 9.77 -11.91
C GLN A 64 6.41 10.62 -10.71
N ASP A 65 5.51 11.57 -10.94
CA ASP A 65 4.89 12.44 -9.95
C ASP A 65 3.59 11.89 -9.34
N ALA A 66 3.10 10.73 -9.81
CA ALA A 66 1.93 10.09 -9.22
C ALA A 66 2.17 9.75 -7.74
N PRO A 67 1.17 9.99 -6.87
CA PRO A 67 1.26 9.62 -5.46
C PRO A 67 1.34 8.10 -5.30
N PHE A 68 1.84 7.66 -4.14
CA PHE A 68 1.76 6.25 -3.76
C PHE A 68 0.36 5.92 -3.26
N ASP A 69 -0.16 4.79 -3.71
CA ASP A 69 -1.42 4.23 -3.24
C ASP A 69 -1.19 3.14 -2.19
N THR A 70 -2.19 2.86 -1.35
CA THR A 70 -2.12 1.72 -0.45
C THR A 70 -2.63 0.46 -1.14
N TYR A 71 -1.82 -0.60 -1.06
CA TYR A 71 -2.14 -1.95 -1.50
C TYR A 71 -2.26 -2.89 -0.31
N VAL A 72 -2.97 -4.00 -0.53
CA VAL A 72 -3.03 -5.15 0.37
C VAL A 72 -2.72 -6.42 -0.40
N VAL A 73 -2.05 -7.36 0.27
CA VAL A 73 -1.80 -8.72 -0.22
C VAL A 73 -1.97 -9.71 0.93
N ASN A 74 -2.41 -10.93 0.62
CA ASN A 74 -2.48 -12.00 1.62
C ASN A 74 -1.07 -12.47 1.99
N ARG A 75 -0.92 -13.08 3.17
CA ARG A 75 0.35 -13.63 3.66
C ARG A 75 1.00 -14.63 2.70
N ASP A 76 0.20 -15.37 1.93
CA ASP A 76 0.66 -16.33 0.93
C ASP A 76 1.04 -15.68 -0.42
N GLY A 77 0.95 -14.35 -0.53
CA GLY A 77 1.24 -13.59 -1.74
C GLY A 77 0.06 -13.46 -2.71
N SER A 78 -1.07 -14.10 -2.44
CA SER A 78 -2.27 -14.00 -3.27
C SER A 78 -3.06 -12.71 -3.01
N GLY A 79 -3.97 -12.38 -3.92
CA GLY A 79 -4.97 -11.33 -3.68
C GLY A 79 -4.42 -9.90 -3.62
N LEU A 80 -3.27 -9.64 -4.26
CA LEU A 80 -2.72 -8.28 -4.39
C LEU A 80 -3.75 -7.35 -5.05
N ARG A 81 -4.12 -6.27 -4.35
CA ARG A 81 -5.01 -5.23 -4.89
C ARG A 81 -4.80 -3.88 -4.23
N LYS A 82 -5.16 -2.81 -4.97
CA LYS A 82 -5.26 -1.44 -4.44
C LYS A 82 -6.48 -1.33 -3.50
N LEU A 83 -6.35 -0.57 -2.42
CA LEU A 83 -7.45 -0.22 -1.52
C LEU A 83 -8.18 1.05 -1.99
N SER A 84 -9.48 1.15 -1.72
CA SER A 84 -10.21 2.41 -1.81
C SER A 84 -9.91 3.34 -0.63
N ASP A 85 -10.24 4.63 -0.74
CA ASP A 85 -10.02 5.60 0.34
C ASP A 85 -10.70 5.19 1.66
N ASP A 86 -11.89 4.60 1.58
CA ASP A 86 -12.61 4.11 2.76
C ASP A 86 -11.97 2.84 3.36
N GLU A 87 -11.40 1.97 2.54
CA GLU A 87 -10.63 0.82 3.04
C GLU A 87 -9.30 1.25 3.67
N VAL A 88 -8.64 2.29 3.13
CA VAL A 88 -7.41 2.85 3.72
C VAL A 88 -7.68 3.38 5.12
N LYS A 89 -8.85 4.00 5.36
CA LYS A 89 -9.26 4.49 6.69
C LYS A 89 -9.44 3.38 7.73
N LEU A 90 -9.62 2.13 7.30
CA LEU A 90 -9.81 0.95 8.14
C LEU A 90 -8.54 0.09 8.23
N ALA A 91 -7.56 0.29 7.35
CA ALA A 91 -6.29 -0.42 7.39
C ALA A 91 -5.44 0.03 8.61
N PRO A 92 -4.47 -0.79 9.04
CA PRO A 92 -3.49 -0.35 10.02
C PRO A 92 -2.84 0.98 9.58
N PRO A 93 -2.61 1.93 10.49
CA PRO A 93 -1.96 3.19 10.13
C PRO A 93 -0.51 2.96 9.70
N ALA A 94 -0.05 3.74 8.72
CA ALA A 94 1.32 3.66 8.20
C ALA A 94 2.35 4.20 9.21
N LEU A 95 1.98 5.26 9.92
CA LEU A 95 2.80 5.92 10.93
C LEU A 95 2.02 6.00 12.23
N GLY A 96 2.72 5.86 13.34
CA GLY A 96 2.13 5.95 14.68
C GLY A 96 3.06 5.41 15.74
N ASP A 97 2.70 5.67 16.98
CA ASP A 97 3.37 5.10 18.14
C ASP A 97 2.58 3.88 18.63
N THR A 98 3.27 2.84 19.09
CA THR A 98 2.63 1.57 19.44
C THR A 98 2.88 1.22 20.90
N THR A 99 1.86 0.72 21.59
CA THR A 99 2.02 0.15 22.93
C THR A 99 3.03 -0.99 22.95
N LYS A 100 3.63 -1.27 24.12
CA LYS A 100 4.68 -2.29 24.27
C LYS A 100 4.24 -3.69 23.84
N ASP A 101 2.96 -4.02 24.04
CA ASP A 101 2.31 -5.27 23.64
C ASP A 101 1.93 -5.34 22.15
N LYS A 102 2.19 -4.28 21.37
CA LYS A 102 1.84 -4.16 19.95
C LYS A 102 0.35 -4.18 19.62
N ARG A 103 -0.51 -4.00 20.64
CA ARG A 103 -1.96 -4.03 20.47
C ARG A 103 -2.51 -2.72 19.94
N LEU A 104 -2.13 -1.58 20.53
CA LEU A 104 -2.68 -0.28 20.17
C LEU A 104 -1.66 0.55 19.41
N ILE A 105 -2.14 1.27 18.40
CA ILE A 105 -1.35 2.23 17.63
C ILE A 105 -2.05 3.58 17.71
N THR A 106 -1.35 4.62 18.15
CA THR A 106 -1.85 5.99 18.14
C THR A 106 -1.25 6.76 16.97
N TYR A 107 -2.09 7.52 16.28
CA TYR A 107 -1.74 8.24 15.06
C TYR A 107 -2.66 9.44 14.86
N THR A 108 -2.28 10.33 13.96
CA THR A 108 -3.08 11.49 13.57
C THR A 108 -3.65 11.29 12.18
N ARG A 109 -4.91 11.67 11.96
CA ARG A 109 -5.55 11.72 10.65
C ARG A 109 -6.43 12.95 10.57
N ASP A 110 -6.30 13.72 9.49
CA ASP A 110 -7.08 14.93 9.26
C ASP A 110 -7.00 15.94 10.43
N GLY A 111 -5.86 15.99 11.12
CA GLY A 111 -5.62 16.87 12.26
C GLY A 111 -6.08 16.31 13.61
N ASP A 112 -6.83 15.21 13.64
CA ASP A 112 -7.34 14.62 14.87
C ASP A 112 -6.55 13.37 15.31
N LEU A 113 -6.58 13.07 16.60
CA LEU A 113 -5.96 11.90 17.23
C LEU A 113 -6.86 10.67 17.15
N PHE A 114 -6.27 9.55 16.73
CA PHE A 114 -6.93 8.25 16.66
C PHE A 114 -6.11 7.18 17.39
N ILE A 115 -6.80 6.11 17.78
CA ILE A 115 -6.23 4.85 18.22
C ILE A 115 -6.75 3.74 17.33
N TYR A 116 -5.85 2.95 16.77
CA TYR A 116 -6.13 1.71 16.07
C TYR A 116 -5.81 0.52 16.98
N ASP A 117 -6.77 -0.38 17.16
CA ASP A 117 -6.59 -1.66 17.85
C ASP A 117 -6.24 -2.74 16.82
N ASN A 118 -5.00 -3.20 16.88
CA ASN A 118 -4.45 -4.17 15.94
C ASN A 118 -5.06 -5.57 16.09
N THR A 119 -5.58 -5.91 17.27
CA THR A 119 -6.22 -7.21 17.51
C THR A 119 -7.62 -7.28 16.89
N THR A 120 -8.38 -6.19 16.97
CA THR A 120 -9.78 -6.13 16.51
C THR A 120 -9.94 -5.49 15.14
N GLY A 121 -8.91 -4.78 14.65
CA GLY A 121 -8.97 -3.98 13.42
C GLY A 121 -9.84 -2.73 13.55
N LYS A 122 -10.17 -2.30 14.78
CA LYS A 122 -11.05 -1.16 15.02
C LYS A 122 -10.26 0.12 15.22
N THR A 123 -10.82 1.22 14.71
CA THR A 123 -10.31 2.57 14.92
C THR A 123 -11.24 3.35 15.83
N GLN A 124 -10.69 4.09 16.78
CA GLN A 124 -11.39 5.02 17.66
C GLN A 124 -10.80 6.42 17.50
N GLN A 125 -11.66 7.41 17.29
CA GLN A 125 -11.29 8.82 17.35
C GLN A 125 -11.25 9.28 18.82
N ILE A 126 -10.18 9.97 19.22
CA ILE A 126 -9.95 10.44 20.59
C ILE A 126 -10.23 11.93 20.72
N THR A 127 -9.79 12.71 19.74
CA THR A 127 -10.02 14.16 19.69
C THR A 127 -10.86 14.52 18.48
N LYS A 128 -11.59 15.64 18.61
CA LYS A 128 -12.31 16.28 17.51
C LYS A 128 -12.25 17.77 17.74
N THR A 129 -11.14 18.39 17.36
CA THR A 129 -10.86 19.78 17.75
C THR A 129 -10.51 20.65 16.54
N THR A 130 -10.47 21.97 16.74
CA THR A 130 -10.23 22.92 15.66
C THR A 130 -8.75 22.98 15.29
N ASP A 131 -7.86 22.84 16.28
CA ASP A 131 -6.42 22.91 16.08
C ASP A 131 -5.85 21.51 15.89
N ALA A 132 -4.96 21.33 14.91
CA ALA A 132 -4.36 20.04 14.64
C ALA A 132 -3.55 19.51 15.82
N GLU A 133 -3.79 18.26 16.20
CA GLU A 133 -2.93 17.48 17.07
C GLU A 133 -1.79 16.83 16.28
N VAL A 134 -0.59 16.85 16.85
CA VAL A 134 0.62 16.28 16.24
C VAL A 134 1.46 15.50 17.24
N ASN A 135 2.30 14.60 16.72
CA ASN A 135 3.28 13.81 17.46
C ASN A 135 2.70 13.01 18.65
N PRO A 136 1.61 12.25 18.48
CA PRO A 136 1.08 11.45 19.57
C PRO A 136 2.04 10.32 19.97
N ARG A 137 2.19 10.11 21.28
CA ARG A 137 3.01 9.04 21.86
C ARG A 137 2.30 8.40 23.03
N PHE A 138 2.32 7.08 23.13
CA PHE A 138 1.89 6.40 24.34
C PHE A 138 2.87 6.68 25.47
N LEU A 139 2.32 6.90 26.67
CA LEU A 139 3.12 6.89 27.89
C LEU A 139 3.51 5.45 28.26
N PRO A 140 4.55 5.24 29.10
CA PRO A 140 4.99 3.91 29.50
C PRO A 140 3.91 3.03 30.19
N ASP A 141 2.86 3.64 30.73
CA ASP A 141 1.72 2.93 31.32
C ASP A 141 0.77 2.30 30.28
N GLY A 142 0.91 2.66 29.00
CA GLY A 142 0.06 2.21 27.89
C GLY A 142 -1.38 2.70 27.96
N LYS A 143 -1.71 3.63 28.87
CA LYS A 143 -3.08 4.12 29.11
C LYS A 143 -3.27 5.57 28.69
N ARG A 144 -2.20 6.36 28.67
CA ARG A 144 -2.24 7.79 28.32
C ARG A 144 -1.47 8.07 27.05
N ILE A 145 -1.83 9.15 26.37
CA ILE A 145 -1.19 9.58 25.13
C ILE A 145 -0.78 11.03 25.29
N SER A 146 0.50 11.33 25.16
CA SER A 146 0.96 12.71 25.02
C SER A 146 0.88 13.17 23.57
N PHE A 147 0.46 14.41 23.33
CA PHE A 147 0.45 15.01 21.99
C PHE A 147 0.65 16.53 22.08
N THR A 148 1.00 17.17 20.95
CA THR A 148 1.12 18.63 20.87
C THR A 148 -0.06 19.20 20.10
N ARG A 149 -0.62 20.31 20.59
CA ARG A 149 -1.65 21.09 19.88
C ARG A 149 -1.44 22.57 20.13
N ALA A 150 -1.48 23.38 19.07
CA ALA A 150 -1.23 24.83 19.13
C ALA A 150 0.04 25.20 19.95
N GLY A 151 1.12 24.43 19.80
CA GLY A 151 2.38 24.63 20.51
C GLY A 151 2.42 24.20 21.98
N ASN A 152 1.34 23.59 22.50
CA ASN A 152 1.26 23.12 23.89
C ASN A 152 1.25 21.59 23.97
N LEU A 153 1.86 21.05 25.04
CA LEU A 153 1.87 19.61 25.34
C LEU A 153 0.64 19.21 26.18
N TYR A 154 -0.03 18.14 25.77
CA TYR A 154 -1.18 17.53 26.45
C TYR A 154 -0.89 16.07 26.77
N VAL A 155 -1.61 15.48 27.75
CA VAL A 155 -1.57 14.07 28.17
C VAL A 155 -2.97 13.57 28.48
#